data_AF-M5JSK7-F1
#
_entry.id   AF-M5JSK7-F1
#
_cell.length_a   1.000
_cell.length_b   1.000
_cell.length_c   1.000
_cell.angle_alpha   90.00
_cell.angle_beta   90.00
_cell.angle_gamma   90.00
#
_symmetry.space_group_name_H-M   'P 1'
#
loop_
_entity.id
_entity.type
_entity.pdbx_description
1 polymer ?
#
loop_
_entity_poly.entity_id
_entity_poly.type
_entity_poly.pdbx_seq_one_letter_code
_entity_poly.pdbx_strand_id
1 'polypeptide(L)' 'MDKTDGLAATLLSSTASFAALMLLLKRKGLISVDDEREMYEEALLLLETRQGDDPETNHLYELARTVIEEQLRPE' A
#
# COMPACT_ATOMS: atom_id res chain seq x y z
N MET A 1 20.04 -17.26 -0.07
CA MET A 1 19.24 -16.07 0.24
C MET A 1 18.02 -16.56 0.97
N ASP A 2 17.76 -16.06 2.17
CA ASP A 2 16.58 -16.51 2.92
C ASP A 2 15.32 -16.13 2.13
N LYS A 3 14.28 -16.96 2.21
CA LYS A 3 13.02 -16.72 1.48
C LYS A 3 12.37 -15.42 1.97
N THR A 4 12.53 -15.12 3.25
CA THR A 4 12.18 -13.86 3.91
C THR A 4 12.96 -12.67 3.36
N ASP A 5 14.28 -12.79 3.14
CA ASP A 5 15.08 -11.73 2.53
C ASP A 5 14.58 -11.38 1.12
N GLY A 6 14.23 -12.39 0.32
CA GLY A 6 13.69 -12.19 -1.02
C GLY A 6 12.34 -11.48 -1.03
N LEU A 7 11.45 -11.84 -0.10
CA LEU A 7 10.15 -11.18 0.06
C LEU A 7 10.31 -9.74 0.57
N ALA A 8 11.18 -9.52 1.56
CA ALA A 8 11.47 -8.20 2.10
C ALA A 8 12.09 -7.28 1.04
N ALA A 9 13.05 -7.79 0.23
CA ALA A 9 13.65 -7.04 -0.87
C ALA A 9 12.61 -6.69 -1.95
N THR A 10 11.70 -7.61 -2.26
CA THR A 10 10.62 -7.36 -3.23
C THR A 10 9.67 -6.28 -2.71
N LEU A 11 9.22 -6.40 -1.46
CA LEU A 11 8.34 -5.42 -0.83
C LEU A 11 9.00 -4.03 -0.80
N LEU A 12 10.25 -3.95 -0.32
CA LEU A 12 10.99 -2.70 -0.26
C LEU A 12 11.18 -2.07 -1.64
N SER A 13 11.48 -2.87 -2.66
CA SER A 13 11.60 -2.42 -4.05
C SER A 13 10.28 -1.85 -4.59
N SER A 14 9.17 -2.56 -4.36
CA SER A 14 7.83 -2.11 -4.74
C SER A 14 7.45 -0.80 -4.04
N THR A 15 7.65 -0.71 -2.73
CA THR A 15 7.36 0.51 -1.95
C THR A 15 8.20 1.70 -2.42
N ALA A 16 9.51 1.51 -2.62
CA ALA A 16 10.39 2.57 -3.11
C ALA A 16 9.99 3.06 -4.51
N SER A 17 9.65 2.13 -5.40
CA SER A 17 9.20 2.45 -6.77
C SER A 17 7.88 3.22 -6.77
N PHE A 18 6.95 2.82 -5.90
CA PHE A 18 5.66 3.48 -5.73
C PHE A 18 5.79 4.90 -5.19
N ALA A 19 6.59 5.09 -4.13
CA ALA A 19 6.87 6.42 -3.58
C ALA A 19 7.51 7.35 -4.63
N ALA A 20 8.45 6.84 -5.43
CA ALA A 20 9.06 7.59 -6.52
C ALA A 20 8.04 7.98 -7.61
N LEU A 21 7.09 7.10 -7.93
CA LEU A 21 6.00 7.37 -8.87
C LEU A 21 5.06 8.45 -8.35
N MET A 22 4.60 8.36 -7.10
CA MET A 22 3.74 9.37 -6.47
C MET A 22 4.41 10.75 -6.49
N LEU A 23 5.69 10.81 -6.10
CA LEU A 23 6.46 12.04 -6.15
C LEU A 23 6.62 12.59 -7.58
N LEU A 24 6.75 11.71 -8.58
CA LEU A 24 6.82 12.12 -9.98
C LEU A 24 5.48 12.71 -10.47
N LEU A 25 4.36 12.07 -10.14
CA LEU A 25 3.02 12.52 -10.51
C LEU A 25 2.68 13.86 -9.84
N LYS A 26 2.99 14.00 -8.55
CA LYS A 26 2.81 15.24 -7.79
C LYS A 26 3.64 16.40 -8.38
N ARG A 27 4.91 16.14 -8.71
CA ARG A 27 5.78 17.14 -9.38
C ARG A 27 5.27 17.56 -10.77
N LYS A 28 4.58 16.66 -11.48
CA LYS A 28 3.94 16.96 -12.76
C LYS A 28 2.58 17.65 -12.61
N GLY A 29 2.07 17.82 -11.38
CA GLY A 29 0.75 18.39 -11.12
C GLY A 29 -0.41 17.51 -11.57
N LEU A 30 -0.18 16.19 -11.71
CA LEU A 30 -1.19 15.24 -12.17
C LEU A 30 -2.05 14.67 -11.04
N ILE A 31 -1.59 14.80 -9.80
CA ILE A 31 -2.31 14.39 -8.60
C ILE A 31 -2.24 15.50 -7.55
N SER A 32 -3.36 15.69 -6.88
CA SER A 32 -3.54 16.53 -5.70
C SER A 32 -3.31 15.71 -4.43
N VAL A 33 -3.40 16.37 -3.27
CA VAL A 33 -3.39 15.69 -1.97
C VAL A 33 -4.66 14.85 -1.79
N ASP A 34 -5.79 15.27 -2.36
CA ASP A 34 -7.03 14.51 -2.30
C ASP A 34 -6.93 13.23 -3.14
N ASP A 35 -6.31 13.30 -4.33
CA ASP A 35 -6.05 12.11 -5.16
C ASP A 35 -5.12 11.10 -4.46
N GLU A 36 -4.13 11.60 -3.71
CA GLU A 36 -3.23 10.77 -2.88
C GLU A 36 -3.99 10.07 -1.75
N ARG A 37 -4.98 10.74 -1.16
CA ARG A 37 -5.86 10.16 -0.14
C ARG A 37 -6.82 9.12 -0.74
N GLU A 38 -7.49 9.44 -1.85
CA GLU A 38 -8.40 8.55 -2.57
C GLU A 38 -7.70 7.25 -2.98
N MET A 39 -6.44 7.34 -3.41
CA MET A 39 -5.63 6.17 -3.73
C MET A 39 -5.48 5.19 -2.54
N TYR A 40 -5.28 5.69 -1.31
CA TYR A 40 -5.23 4.82 -0.12
C TYR A 40 -6.59 4.24 0.22
N GLU A 41 -7.68 4.99 0.03
CA GLU A 41 -9.04 4.49 0.22
C GLU A 41 -9.38 3.36 -0.78
N GLU A 42 -9.04 3.54 -2.06
CA GLU A 42 -9.17 2.52 -3.09
C GLU A 42 -8.30 1.28 -2.79
N ALA A 43 -7.11 1.47 -2.23
CA ALA A 43 -6.27 0.35 -1.80
C ALA A 43 -6.92 -0.47 -0.67
N LEU A 44 -7.58 0.18 0.29
CA LEU A 44 -8.33 -0.50 1.35
C LEU A 44 -9.51 -1.29 0.77
N LEU A 45 -10.28 -0.68 -0.14
CA LEU A 45 -11.38 -1.35 -0.83
C LEU A 45 -10.89 -2.57 -1.63
N LEU A 46 -9.73 -2.47 -2.30
CA LEU A 46 -9.10 -3.59 -2.99
C LEU A 46 -8.69 -4.71 -2.04
N LEU A 47 -8.19 -4.39 -0.84
CA LEU A 47 -7.87 -5.40 0.17
C LEU A 47 -9.13 -6.09 0.70
N GLU A 48 -10.20 -5.35 0.95
CA GLU A 48 -11.49 -5.90 1.38
C GLU A 48 -12.09 -6.81 0.31
N THR A 49 -12.15 -6.36 -0.95
CA THR A 49 -12.74 -7.13 -2.05
C THR A 49 -11.94 -8.36 -2.45
N ARG A 50 -10.63 -8.36 -2.20
CA ARG A 50 -9.73 -9.51 -2.50
C ARG A 50 -9.47 -10.41 -1.31
N GLN A 51 -9.87 -10.02 -0.11
CA GLN A 51 -9.79 -10.89 1.05
C GLN A 51 -10.69 -12.11 0.80
N GLY A 52 -10.06 -13.25 0.55
CA GLY A 52 -10.76 -14.53 0.47
C GLY A 52 -11.02 -15.09 1.88
N ASP A 53 -11.75 -16.21 1.93
CA ASP A 53 -12.10 -16.88 3.20
C ASP A 53 -10.94 -17.68 3.83
N ASP A 54 -9.70 -17.54 3.35
CA ASP A 54 -8.55 -18.31 3.84
C ASP A 54 -8.06 -17.76 5.21
N PRO A 55 -8.28 -18.50 6.33
CA PRO A 55 -7.93 -18.03 7.66
C PRO A 55 -6.43 -17.81 7.85
N GLU A 56 -5.56 -18.51 7.10
CA GLU A 56 -4.11 -18.35 7.21
C GLU A 56 -3.64 -16.99 6.68
N THR A 57 -4.37 -16.41 5.73
CA THR A 57 -4.01 -15.13 5.11
C THR A 57 -4.68 -13.93 5.76
N ASN A 58 -5.75 -14.12 6.53
CA ASN A 58 -6.51 -13.04 7.19
C ASN A 58 -5.62 -12.08 7.99
N HIS A 59 -4.67 -12.62 8.77
CA HIS A 59 -3.72 -11.80 9.53
C HIS A 59 -2.91 -10.85 8.62
N LEU A 60 -2.51 -11.30 7.43
CA LEU A 60 -1.73 -10.48 6.49
C LEU A 60 -2.56 -9.33 5.91
N TYR A 61 -3.86 -9.57 5.64
CA TYR A 61 -4.79 -8.53 5.19
C TYR A 61 -5.01 -7.47 6.28
N GLU A 62 -5.21 -7.89 7.54
CA GLU A 62 -5.34 -6.95 8.67
C GLU A 62 -4.07 -6.11 8.87
N LEU A 63 -2.89 -6.73 8.75
CA LEU A 63 -1.63 -6.01 8.84
C LEU A 63 -1.48 -4.99 7.70
N ALA A 64 -1.82 -5.38 6.46
CA ALA A 64 -1.78 -4.49 5.31
C ALA A 64 -2.74 -3.30 5.46
N ARG A 65 -3.96 -3.52 5.98
CA ARG A 65 -4.91 -2.44 6.28
C ARG A 65 -4.34 -1.48 7.31
N THR A 66 -3.81 -2.00 8.41
CA THR A 66 -3.24 -1.17 9.48
C THR A 66 -2.17 -0.21 8.94
N VAL A 67 -1.27 -0.71 8.08
CA VAL A 67 -0.21 0.12 7.48
C VAL A 67 -0.80 1.22 6.58
N ILE A 68 -1.84 0.92 5.79
CA ILE A 68 -2.48 1.91 4.92
C ILE A 68 -3.26 2.95 5.72
N GLU A 69 -4.01 2.53 6.73
CA GLU A 69 -4.76 3.43 7.62
C GLU A 69 -3.85 4.42 8.35
N GLU A 70 -2.63 4.01 8.72
CA GLU A 70 -1.64 4.92 9.29
C GLU A 70 -1.24 6.05 8.34
N GLN A 71 -1.22 5.81 7.02
CA GLN A 71 -0.97 6.86 6.02
C GLN A 71 -2.14 7.85 5.88
N LEU A 72 -3.36 7.41 6.22
CA LEU A 72 -4.58 8.21 6.14
C LEU A 72 -4.84 9.05 7.41
N ARG A 73 -4.06 8.84 8.48
CA ARG A 73 -4.25 9.60 9.72
C ARG A 73 -3.87 11.07 9.48
N PRO A 74 -4.74 12.03 9.85
CA PRO A 74 -4.37 13.43 9.85
C PRO A 74 -3.22 13.66 10.86
N GLU A 75 -2.21 14.44 10.46
CA GLU A 75 -1.18 14.95 11.39
C GLU A 75 -1.79 15.85 12.48
#